data_AF-A0A954FL27-F1
#
_entry.id   AF-A0A954FL27-F1
#
_cell.length_a   1.000
_cell.length_b   1.000
_cell.length_c   1.000
_cell.angle_alpha   90.00
_cell.angle_beta   90.00
_cell.angle_gamma   90.00
#
_symmetry.space_group_name_H-M   'P 1'
#
loop_
_entity.id
_entity.type
_entity.pdbx_description
1 polymer ?
#
loop_
_entity_poly.entity_id
_entity_poly.type
_entity_poly.pdbx_seq_one_letter_code
_entity_poly.pdbx_strand_id
1 'polypeptide(L)'
;IAALRILASVSRSRGQLDQAQAYVSKALAVNPVDVDARMFEAELLLFEKKGDHAYQRLSEIYEVNCGLVRYMGLLTRCATAAGRRDEAKRLHAELAKLLQQE
;
A
#
# COMPACT_ATOMS: atom_id res chain seq x y z
N ILE A 1 -0.80 -17.63 -0.83
CA ILE A 1 -0.86 -16.14 -0.72
C ILE A 1 0.26 -15.46 -1.52
N ALA A 2 1.54 -15.83 -1.33
CA ALA A 2 2.68 -15.28 -2.09
C ALA A 2 2.60 -15.38 -3.63
N ALA A 3 1.90 -16.38 -4.19
CA ALA A 3 1.72 -16.52 -5.65
C ALA A 3 0.82 -15.44 -6.27
N LEU A 4 -0.25 -15.05 -5.57
CA LEU A 4 -1.17 -13.99 -6.05
C LEU A 4 -0.48 -12.63 -6.04
N ARG A 5 0.42 -12.41 -5.08
CA ARG A 5 1.28 -11.25 -4.98
C ARG A 5 2.19 -11.07 -6.19
N ILE A 6 2.87 -12.14 -6.60
CA ILE A 6 3.76 -12.12 -7.78
C ILE A 6 2.93 -11.89 -9.04
N LEU A 7 1.76 -12.51 -9.16
CA LEU A 7 0.85 -12.30 -10.29
C LEU A 7 0.35 -10.85 -10.37
N ALA A 8 -0.05 -10.23 -9.26
CA ALA A 8 -0.46 -8.82 -9.25
C ALA A 8 0.67 -7.88 -9.68
N SER A 9 1.90 -8.13 -9.23
CA SER A 9 3.08 -7.35 -9.62
C SER A 9 3.42 -7.53 -11.11
N VAL A 10 3.38 -8.77 -11.62
CA VAL A 10 3.63 -9.08 -13.03
C VAL A 10 2.55 -8.49 -13.94
N SER A 11 1.27 -8.63 -13.58
CA SER A 11 0.15 -8.06 -14.33
C SER A 11 0.22 -6.54 -14.36
N ARG A 12 0.59 -5.87 -13.26
CA ARG A 12 0.84 -4.42 -13.24
C ARG A 12 1.95 -4.02 -14.20
N SER A 13 3.09 -4.72 -14.17
CA SER A 13 4.22 -4.45 -15.08
C SER A 13 3.87 -4.69 -16.55
N ARG A 14 2.84 -5.50 -16.84
CA ARG A 14 2.31 -5.74 -18.19
C ARG A 14 1.15 -4.82 -18.57
N GLY A 15 0.79 -3.85 -17.73
CA GLY A 15 -0.35 -2.94 -17.96
C GLY A 15 -1.73 -3.58 -17.79
N GLN A 16 -1.79 -4.82 -17.28
CA GLN A 16 -3.01 -5.60 -17.07
C GLN A 16 -3.60 -5.30 -15.68
N LEU A 17 -4.01 -4.05 -15.47
CA LEU A 17 -4.48 -3.58 -14.16
C LEU A 17 -5.70 -4.34 -13.66
N ASP A 18 -6.65 -4.66 -14.54
CA ASP A 18 -7.87 -5.41 -14.17
C ASP A 18 -7.55 -6.81 -13.63
N GLN A 19 -6.55 -7.48 -14.20
CA GLN A 19 -6.10 -8.78 -13.70
C GLN A 19 -5.39 -8.64 -12.36
N ALA A 20 -4.56 -7.61 -12.19
CA ALA A 20 -3.89 -7.33 -10.93
C ALA A 20 -4.91 -7.08 -9.81
N GLN A 21 -5.94 -6.28 -10.08
CA GLN A 21 -7.04 -6.06 -9.14
C GLN A 21 -7.78 -7.36 -8.80
N ALA A 22 -8.09 -8.20 -9.80
CA ALA A 22 -8.75 -9.48 -9.57
C ALA A 22 -7.93 -10.42 -8.67
N TYR A 23 -6.60 -10.45 -8.83
CA TYR A 23 -5.72 -11.25 -7.97
C TYR A 23 -5.63 -10.70 -6.54
N VAL A 24 -5.58 -9.38 -6.38
CA VAL A 24 -5.60 -8.73 -5.06
C VAL A 24 -6.93 -8.97 -4.35
N SER A 25 -8.06 -8.83 -5.05
CA SER A 25 -9.39 -9.12 -4.49
C SER A 25 -9.50 -10.57 -4.03
N LYS A 26 -9.00 -11.53 -4.81
CA LYS A 26 -8.94 -12.94 -4.41
C LYS A 26 -8.05 -13.16 -3.19
N ALA A 27 -6.91 -12.49 -3.10
CA ALA A 27 -6.03 -12.59 -1.94
C ALA A 27 -6.71 -12.09 -0.66
N LEU A 28 -7.37 -10.94 -0.75
CA LEU A 28 -8.11 -10.35 0.38
C LEU A 28 -9.37 -11.14 0.75
N ALA A 29 -9.99 -11.84 -0.20
CA ALA A 29 -11.11 -12.75 0.10
C ALA A 29 -10.68 -13.98 0.91
N VAL A 30 -9.45 -14.47 0.68
CA VAL A 30 -8.88 -15.58 1.45
C VAL A 30 -8.36 -15.13 2.81
N ASN A 31 -7.68 -13.96 2.85
CA ASN A 31 -7.18 -13.38 4.08
C ASN A 31 -7.42 -11.85 4.09
N PRO A 32 -8.51 -11.38 4.72
CA PRO A 32 -8.86 -9.95 4.75
C PRO A 32 -7.87 -9.06 5.51
N VAL A 33 -7.05 -9.66 6.39
CA VAL A 33 -6.07 -8.96 7.23
C VAL A 33 -4.63 -9.08 6.69
N ASP A 34 -4.45 -9.63 5.50
CA ASP A 34 -3.14 -9.73 4.86
C ASP A 34 -2.60 -8.33 4.49
N VAL A 35 -1.62 -7.86 5.26
CA VAL A 35 -0.96 -6.56 5.05
C VAL A 35 -0.32 -6.48 3.67
N ASP A 36 0.27 -7.57 3.16
CA ASP A 36 0.90 -7.56 1.85
C ASP A 36 -0.15 -7.30 0.78
N ALA A 37 -1.26 -8.05 0.80
CA ALA A 37 -2.35 -7.87 -0.16
C ALA A 37 -2.96 -6.45 -0.11
N ARG A 38 -3.14 -5.87 1.09
CA ARG A 38 -3.60 -4.48 1.26
C ARG A 38 -2.60 -3.46 0.72
N MET A 39 -1.30 -3.70 0.91
CA MET A 39 -0.25 -2.87 0.31
C MET A 39 -0.28 -2.94 -1.22
N PHE A 40 -0.50 -4.13 -1.81
CA PHE A 40 -0.66 -4.24 -3.27
C PHE A 40 -1.89 -3.52 -3.80
N GLU A 41 -3.02 -3.58 -3.08
CA GLU A 41 -4.21 -2.79 -3.42
C GLU A 41 -3.88 -1.30 -3.48
N ALA A 42 -3.21 -0.77 -2.45
CA ALA A 42 -2.81 0.62 -2.40
C ALA A 42 -1.81 1.01 -3.50
N GLU A 43 -0.87 0.13 -3.85
CA GLU A 43 0.04 0.35 -4.98
C GLU A 43 -0.68 0.41 -6.34
N LEU A 44 -1.70 -0.41 -6.54
CA LEU A 44 -2.53 -0.36 -7.75
C LEU A 44 -3.34 0.95 -7.80
N LEU A 45 -3.93 1.34 -6.68
CA LEU A 45 -4.65 2.62 -6.57
C LEU A 45 -3.72 3.81 -6.84
N LEU A 46 -2.47 3.77 -6.36
CA LEU A 46 -1.45 4.78 -6.69
C LEU A 46 -1.15 4.83 -8.19
N PHE A 47 -1.03 3.67 -8.84
CA PHE A 47 -0.81 3.60 -10.29
C PHE A 47 -1.98 4.22 -11.08
N GLU A 48 -3.20 4.03 -10.58
CA GLU A 48 -4.43 4.63 -11.12
C GLU A 48 -4.62 6.11 -10.75
N LYS A 49 -3.63 6.74 -10.11
CA LYS A 49 -3.68 8.13 -9.59
C LYS A 49 -4.78 8.35 -8.55
N LYS A 50 -5.26 7.29 -7.90
CA LYS A 50 -6.24 7.32 -6.81
C LYS A 50 -5.54 7.37 -5.45
N GLY A 51 -4.68 8.37 -5.25
CA GLY A 51 -3.88 8.54 -4.04
C GLY A 51 -4.71 8.58 -2.75
N ASP A 52 -5.84 9.30 -2.77
CA ASP A 52 -6.74 9.38 -1.61
C ASP A 52 -7.30 8.01 -1.19
N HIS A 53 -7.77 7.22 -2.15
CA HIS A 53 -8.29 5.87 -1.87
C HIS A 53 -7.18 4.97 -1.33
N ALA A 54 -5.98 5.03 -1.91
CA ALA A 54 -4.82 4.27 -1.45
C ALA A 54 -4.46 4.62 0.00
N TYR A 55 -4.48 5.91 0.34
CA TYR A 55 -4.20 6.39 1.68
C TYR A 55 -5.24 5.91 2.68
N GLN A 56 -6.54 6.04 2.36
CA GLN A 56 -7.63 5.58 3.22
C GLN A 56 -7.51 4.08 3.53
N ARG A 57 -7.31 3.24 2.50
CA ARG A 57 -7.19 1.79 2.67
C ARG A 57 -6.05 1.37 3.58
N LEU A 58 -4.90 2.04 3.49
CA LEU A 58 -3.79 1.75 4.39
C LEU A 58 -4.04 2.33 5.78
N SER A 59 -4.57 3.54 5.90
CA SER A 59 -4.82 4.17 7.20
C SER A 59 -5.68 3.32 8.15
N GLU A 60 -6.63 2.53 7.62
CA GLU A 60 -7.44 1.56 8.38
C GLU A 60 -6.62 0.52 9.15
N ILE A 61 -5.43 0.16 8.64
CA ILE A 61 -4.55 -0.88 9.21
C ILE A 61 -3.25 -0.28 9.77
N TYR A 62 -3.19 1.04 9.95
CA TYR A 62 -2.01 1.75 10.42
C TYR A 62 -1.52 1.27 11.79
N GLU A 63 -2.41 1.21 12.78
CA GLU A 63 -2.06 0.86 14.17
C GLU A 63 -1.31 -0.47 14.31
N VAL A 64 -1.62 -1.43 13.42
CA VAL A 64 -1.02 -2.77 13.47
C VAL A 64 0.29 -2.85 12.69
N ASN A 65 0.50 -1.96 11.71
CA ASN A 65 1.58 -2.08 10.72
C ASN A 65 2.55 -0.88 10.71
N CYS A 66 2.35 0.12 11.56
CA CYS A 66 3.17 1.33 11.63
C CYS A 66 4.65 1.09 11.95
N GLY A 67 5.01 -0.08 12.51
CA GLY A 67 6.40 -0.49 12.72
C GLY A 67 7.10 -1.07 11.49
N LEU A 68 6.38 -1.38 10.41
CA LEU A 68 6.96 -1.96 9.20
C LEU A 68 7.39 -0.84 8.24
N VAL A 69 8.72 -0.69 8.04
CA VAL A 69 9.31 0.34 7.17
C VAL A 69 8.69 0.38 5.78
N ARG A 70 8.52 -0.79 5.15
CA ARG A 70 7.94 -0.86 3.79
C ARG A 70 6.49 -0.35 3.75
N TYR A 71 5.71 -0.68 4.78
CA TYR A 71 4.33 -0.21 4.93
C TYR A 71 4.29 1.30 5.15
N MET A 72 5.10 1.82 6.07
CA MET A 72 5.20 3.25 6.35
C MET A 72 5.66 4.05 5.13
N GLY A 73 6.62 3.54 4.37
CA GLY A 73 7.06 4.12 3.10
C GLY A 73 5.93 4.19 2.07
N LEU A 74 5.12 3.13 1.95
CA LEU A 74 3.99 3.12 1.04
C LEU A 74 2.89 4.08 1.48
N LEU A 75 2.51 4.07 2.76
CA LEU A 75 1.50 4.98 3.31
C LEU A 75 1.90 6.45 3.13
N THR A 76 3.18 6.76 3.34
CA THR A 76 3.73 8.11 3.10
C THR A 76 3.60 8.51 1.63
N ARG A 77 3.92 7.60 0.70
CA ARG A 77 3.73 7.84 -0.74
C ARG A 77 2.26 8.04 -1.10
N CYS A 78 1.35 7.29 -0.49
CA CYS A 78 -0.09 7.48 -0.64
C CYS A 78 -0.53 8.86 -0.16
N ALA A 79 -0.10 9.31 1.02
CA ALA A 79 -0.40 10.63 1.56
C ALA A 79 0.10 11.75 0.63
N THR A 80 1.33 11.62 0.11
CA THR A 80 1.89 12.58 -0.84
C THR A 80 1.11 12.61 -2.15
N ALA A 81 0.73 11.46 -2.70
CA ALA A 81 -0.07 11.36 -3.93
C ALA A 81 -1.50 11.88 -3.75
N ALA A 82 -2.05 11.78 -2.54
CA ALA A 82 -3.35 12.34 -2.15
C ALA A 82 -3.32 13.87 -1.94
N GLY A 83 -2.13 14.51 -1.98
CA GLY A 83 -2.00 15.94 -1.68
C GLY A 83 -2.16 16.29 -0.20
N ARG A 84 -2.19 15.28 0.68
CA ARG A 84 -2.31 15.39 2.15
C ARG A 84 -0.99 15.83 2.77
N ARG A 85 -0.67 17.12 2.59
CA ARG A 85 0.67 17.68 2.91
C ARG A 85 1.03 17.55 4.38
N ASP A 86 0.08 17.74 5.29
CA ASP A 86 0.36 17.71 6.72
C ASP A 86 0.57 16.27 7.21
N GLU A 87 -0.26 15.33 6.77
CA GLU A 87 -0.09 13.91 7.06
C GLU A 87 1.19 13.36 6.43
N ALA A 88 1.49 13.72 5.17
CA ALA A 88 2.72 13.31 4.51
C ALA A 88 3.97 13.77 5.29
N LYS A 89 4.00 15.03 5.78
CA LYS A 89 5.11 15.53 6.61
C LYS A 89 5.28 14.73 7.90
N ARG A 90 4.18 14.44 8.60
CA ARG A 90 4.22 13.63 9.84
C ARG A 90 4.75 12.23 9.56
N LEU A 91 4.21 11.56 8.55
CA LEU A 91 4.60 10.21 8.17
C LEU A 91 6.06 10.14 7.69
N HIS A 92 6.54 11.16 6.97
CA HIS A 92 7.96 11.28 6.62
C HIS A 92 8.86 11.36 7.85
N ALA A 93 8.47 12.11 8.87
CA ALA A 93 9.23 12.22 10.11
C ALA A 93 9.24 10.91 10.91
N GLU A 94 8.11 10.20 10.96
CA GLU A 94 8.00 8.89 11.61
C GLU A 94 8.82 7.81 10.88
N LEU A 95 8.72 7.76 9.55
CA LEU A 95 9.52 6.85 8.73
C LEU A 95 11.03 7.11 8.91
N ALA A 96 11.44 8.38 8.98
CA ALA A 96 12.85 8.73 9.20
C ALA A 96 13.35 8.25 10.57
N LYS A 97 12.53 8.35 11.62
CA LYS A 97 12.87 7.81 12.95
C LYS A 97 12.99 6.29 12.91
N LEU A 98 12.06 5.61 12.24
CA LEU A 98 12.06 4.15 12.13
C LEU A 98 13.32 3.64 11.42
N LEU A 99 13.73 4.29 10.33
CA LEU A 99 14.98 3.98 9.60
C LEU A 99 16.26 4.23 10.40
N GLN A 100 16.22 5.08 11.42
CA GLN A 100 17.37 5.33 12.30
C GLN A 100 17.48 4.30 13.43
N GLN A 101 16.46 3.46 13.62
CA GLN A 101 16.37 2.47 14.68
C GLN A 101 16.67 1.03 14.19
N GLU A 102 16.82 0.83 12.88
CA GLU A 102 17.29 -0.43 12.24
C GLU A 102 18.81 -0.43 12.03
#